data_AF-A0A1V5X451-F1
#
_entry.id   AF-A0A1V5X451-F1
#
_cell.length_a   1.000
_cell.length_b   1.000
_cell.length_c   1.000
_cell.angle_alpha   90.00
_cell.angle_beta   90.00
_cell.angle_gamma   90.00
#
_symmetry.space_group_name_H-M   'P 1'
#
loop_
_entity.id
_entity.type
_entity.pdbx_description
1 polymer ?
#
loop_
_entity_poly.entity_id
_entity_poly.type
_entity_poly.pdbx_seq_one_letter_code
_entity_poly.pdbx_strand_id
1 'polypeptide(L)'
;MTGKIFIENYEGLNNSPERYRKWGDLGLYKNLNTVWVTPTRGNCATRVAFSWCNVVGAPNSSLIKMCVEGFEVGKAYNEALKTILTNPVLKNFNYLLTVEEDNCPPTDGLLKLYESIQQYDVVGGLYWIKGEAGAPMIWGDPKEPYTYQPQPPQMDAIQQCNGLGMGFTLFRMDIFKNPGFEFGDWFKTVGEKTQFMTQDLYFFKKAQELGYKFACDTRVKVGHYNQADGLIW
;
A
#
# COMPACT_ATOMS: atom_id res chain seq x y z
N MET A 1 9.71 -40.88 26.94
CA MET A 1 8.81 -40.06 26.09
C MET A 1 7.39 -40.48 26.39
N THR A 2 6.61 -39.61 27.01
CA THR A 2 5.16 -39.80 27.22
C THR A 2 4.43 -39.45 25.92
N GLY A 3 3.65 -40.39 25.40
CA GLY A 3 2.83 -40.15 24.20
C GLY A 3 1.72 -39.13 24.50
N LYS A 4 1.50 -38.19 23.57
CA LYS A 4 0.33 -37.30 23.58
C LYS A 4 -0.68 -37.80 22.56
N ILE A 5 -1.93 -37.94 22.99
CA ILE A 5 -3.08 -38.16 22.12
C ILE A 5 -3.68 -36.77 21.85
N PHE A 6 -3.82 -36.43 20.57
CA PHE A 6 -4.50 -35.22 20.13
C PHE A 6 -5.93 -35.61 19.72
N ILE A 7 -6.92 -35.03 20.37
CA ILE A 7 -8.34 -35.13 19.98
C ILE A 7 -8.77 -33.73 19.56
N GLU A 8 -9.25 -33.61 18.33
CA GLU A 8 -9.76 -32.36 17.79
C GLU A 8 -11.12 -32.04 18.46
N ASN A 9 -11.25 -30.86 19.07
CA ASN A 9 -12.43 -30.53 19.88
C ASN A 9 -13.62 -30.04 19.03
N TYR A 10 -13.46 -29.87 17.71
CA TYR A 10 -14.48 -29.34 16.78
C TYR A 10 -15.11 -28.00 17.20
N GLU A 11 -14.60 -27.33 18.23
CA GLU A 11 -15.18 -26.10 18.79
C GLU A 11 -14.96 -24.90 17.88
N GLY A 12 -14.12 -25.04 16.84
CA GLY A 12 -13.90 -24.05 15.80
C GLY A 12 -13.82 -22.63 16.36
N LEU A 13 -12.65 -22.21 16.83
CA LEU A 13 -12.41 -20.88 17.43
C LEU A 13 -12.92 -19.68 16.59
N ASN A 14 -13.23 -19.90 15.31
CA ASN A 14 -13.74 -18.92 14.37
C ASN A 14 -15.28 -18.94 14.20
N ASN A 15 -16.00 -19.90 14.77
CA ASN A 15 -17.46 -20.07 14.64
C ASN A 15 -18.28 -19.21 15.64
N SER A 16 -17.63 -18.30 16.37
CA SER A 16 -18.33 -17.36 17.25
C SER A 16 -19.12 -16.31 16.44
N PRO A 17 -20.43 -16.12 16.71
CA PRO A 17 -21.24 -15.04 16.14
C PRO A 17 -20.65 -13.63 16.36
N GLU A 18 -19.88 -13.42 17.42
CA GLU A 18 -19.23 -12.14 17.71
C GLU A 18 -18.16 -11.78 16.68
N ARG A 19 -17.53 -12.79 16.07
CA ARG A 19 -16.54 -12.57 15.01
C ARG A 19 -17.18 -12.05 13.72
N TYR A 20 -18.41 -12.46 13.40
CA TYR A 20 -19.17 -11.89 12.29
C TYR A 20 -19.51 -10.42 12.52
N ARG A 21 -19.80 -10.02 13.77
CA ARG A 21 -19.98 -8.59 14.12
C ARG A 21 -18.70 -7.80 13.91
N LYS A 22 -17.55 -8.37 14.31
CA LYS A 22 -16.24 -7.76 14.05
C LYS A 22 -16.01 -7.53 12.55
N TRP A 23 -16.41 -8.44 11.66
CA TRP A 23 -16.33 -8.23 10.21
C TRP A 23 -17.21 -7.06 9.73
N GLY A 24 -18.35 -6.85 10.39
CA GLY A 24 -19.17 -5.66 10.25
C GLY A 24 -18.40 -4.40 10.63
N ASP A 25 -17.81 -4.37 11.82
CA ASP A 25 -17.07 -3.21 12.31
C ASP A 25 -15.82 -2.90 11.45
N LEU A 26 -15.20 -3.93 10.85
CA LEU A 26 -14.07 -3.80 9.93
C LEU A 26 -14.48 -3.27 8.53
N GLY A 27 -15.77 -3.15 8.25
CA GLY A 27 -16.27 -2.61 6.98
C GLY A 27 -16.01 -3.50 5.77
N LEU A 28 -15.68 -4.78 5.96
CA LEU A 28 -15.33 -5.72 4.89
C LEU A 28 -16.53 -6.19 4.05
N TYR A 29 -17.76 -5.80 4.42
CA TYR A 29 -18.98 -5.94 3.60
C TYR A 29 -19.16 -4.80 2.60
N LYS A 30 -18.40 -3.70 2.75
CA LYS A 30 -18.49 -2.55 1.84
C LYS A 30 -17.96 -2.96 0.47
N ASN A 31 -18.33 -2.18 -0.55
CA ASN A 31 -17.67 -2.30 -1.84
C ASN A 31 -16.21 -1.85 -1.69
N LEU A 32 -15.28 -2.81 -1.72
CA LEU A 32 -13.84 -2.59 -1.62
C LEU A 32 -13.13 -2.88 -2.95
N ASN A 33 -13.84 -2.70 -4.07
CA ASN A 33 -13.27 -2.87 -5.40
C ASN A 33 -11.97 -2.07 -5.55
N THR A 34 -10.89 -2.78 -5.87
CA THR A 34 -9.53 -2.26 -5.83
C THR A 34 -8.80 -2.59 -7.13
N VAL A 35 -8.12 -1.60 -7.69
CA VAL A 35 -7.14 -1.81 -8.76
C VAL A 35 -5.76 -1.82 -8.14
N TRP A 36 -5.07 -2.95 -8.27
CA TRP A 36 -3.66 -3.10 -7.94
C TRP A 36 -2.84 -2.68 -9.16
N VAL A 37 -1.85 -1.80 -8.97
CA VAL A 37 -0.93 -1.34 -10.00
C VAL A 37 0.51 -1.63 -9.61
N THR A 38 1.24 -2.31 -10.50
CA THR A 38 2.67 -2.59 -10.38
C THR A 38 3.44 -2.02 -11.56
N PRO A 39 4.20 -0.93 -11.37
CA PRO A 39 5.27 -0.55 -12.28
C PRO A 39 6.33 -1.65 -12.32
N THR A 40 6.79 -2.01 -13.51
CA THR A 40 7.84 -3.01 -13.65
C THR A 40 8.69 -2.78 -14.89
N ARG A 41 9.92 -3.31 -14.86
CA ARG A 41 10.80 -3.37 -16.04
C ARG A 41 10.64 -4.66 -16.85
N GLY A 42 9.58 -5.43 -16.58
CA GLY A 42 9.35 -6.75 -17.18
C GLY A 42 10.09 -7.89 -16.46
N ASN A 43 10.57 -7.65 -15.24
CA ASN A 43 11.22 -8.66 -14.41
C ASN A 43 10.65 -8.63 -13.00
N CYS A 44 10.21 -9.78 -12.49
CA CYS A 44 9.76 -9.93 -11.11
C CYS A 44 10.34 -11.22 -10.54
N ALA A 45 10.99 -11.11 -9.38
CA ALA A 45 11.58 -12.27 -8.73
C ALA A 45 10.47 -13.24 -8.27
N THR A 46 10.68 -14.55 -8.48
CA THR A 46 9.68 -15.57 -8.13
C THR A 46 9.24 -15.50 -6.66
N ARG A 47 10.15 -15.13 -5.74
CA ARG A 47 9.83 -14.93 -4.31
C ARG A 47 8.80 -13.81 -4.10
N VAL A 48 8.98 -12.69 -4.80
CA VAL A 48 8.06 -11.55 -4.78
C VAL A 48 6.72 -11.95 -5.41
N ALA A 49 6.76 -12.59 -6.58
CA ALA A 49 5.55 -13.05 -7.26
C ALA A 49 4.72 -14.02 -6.40
N PHE A 50 5.36 -14.97 -5.70
CA PHE A 50 4.68 -15.88 -4.78
C PHE A 50 4.10 -15.16 -3.56
N SER A 51 4.78 -14.12 -3.04
CA SER A 51 4.21 -13.23 -2.03
C SER A 51 2.90 -12.62 -2.51
N TRP A 52 2.85 -12.13 -3.76
CA TRP A 52 1.65 -11.52 -4.33
C TRP A 52 0.51 -12.51 -4.56
N CYS A 53 0.82 -13.76 -4.89
CA CYS A 53 -0.17 -14.84 -5.01
C CYS A 53 -0.88 -15.13 -3.69
N ASN A 54 -0.20 -14.87 -2.56
CA ASN A 54 -0.74 -15.13 -1.23
C ASN A 54 -1.51 -13.94 -0.65
N VAL A 55 -1.54 -12.77 -1.29
CA VAL A 55 -2.30 -11.62 -0.79
C VAL A 55 -3.80 -11.89 -0.95
N VAL A 56 -4.52 -11.80 0.17
CA VAL A 56 -5.96 -12.00 0.22
C VAL A 56 -6.69 -10.66 0.02
N GLY A 57 -7.57 -10.61 -0.98
CA GLY A 57 -8.50 -9.50 -1.19
C GLY A 57 -9.74 -9.61 -0.30
N ALA A 58 -10.50 -8.52 -0.20
CA ALA A 58 -11.76 -8.53 0.55
C ALA A 58 -12.80 -9.44 -0.13
N PRO A 59 -13.60 -10.19 0.65
CA PRO A 59 -14.68 -11.00 0.11
C PRO A 59 -15.71 -10.12 -0.63
N ASN A 60 -16.33 -10.67 -1.68
CA ASN A 60 -17.34 -9.97 -2.49
C ASN A 60 -16.87 -8.65 -3.13
N SER A 61 -15.57 -8.41 -3.18
CA SER A 61 -14.96 -7.25 -3.84
C SER A 61 -14.00 -7.72 -4.93
N SER A 62 -13.91 -6.95 -5.99
CA SER A 62 -13.00 -7.22 -7.10
C SER A 62 -11.61 -6.69 -6.79
N LEU A 63 -10.59 -7.52 -6.99
CA LEU A 63 -9.19 -7.12 -6.97
C LEU A 63 -8.60 -7.36 -8.36
N ILE A 64 -8.42 -6.29 -9.13
CA ILE A 64 -7.86 -6.35 -10.48
C ILE A 64 -6.39 -5.98 -10.42
N LYS A 65 -5.50 -6.87 -10.87
CA LYS A 65 -4.05 -6.63 -10.90
C LYS A 65 -3.63 -6.17 -12.29
N MET A 66 -2.89 -5.07 -12.35
CA MET A 66 -2.35 -4.46 -13.57
C MET A 66 -0.85 -4.26 -13.40
N CYS A 67 -0.07 -4.80 -14.35
CA CYS A 67 1.35 -4.47 -14.49
C CYS A 67 1.52 -3.41 -15.58
N VAL A 68 2.41 -2.45 -15.35
CA VAL A 68 2.75 -1.40 -16.31
C VAL A 68 4.23 -1.46 -16.60
N GLU A 69 4.55 -1.97 -17.79
CA GLU A 69 5.92 -2.26 -18.22
C GLU A 69 6.54 -1.13 -19.04
N GLY A 70 7.85 -0.94 -18.89
CA GLY A 70 8.65 -0.13 -19.82
C GLY A 70 8.65 1.38 -19.55
N PHE A 71 8.11 1.82 -18.42
CA PHE A 71 8.13 3.22 -17.99
C PHE A 71 8.96 3.43 -16.72
N GLU A 72 9.45 4.65 -16.53
CA GLU A 72 9.89 5.11 -15.19
C GLU A 72 8.69 5.04 -14.22
N VAL A 73 8.95 4.78 -12.94
CA VAL A 73 7.94 4.43 -11.93
C VAL A 73 6.81 5.46 -11.84
N GLY A 74 7.13 6.76 -11.75
CA GLY A 74 6.12 7.82 -11.71
C GLY A 74 5.28 7.88 -12.99
N LYS A 75 5.95 7.78 -14.15
CA LYS A 75 5.24 7.72 -15.45
C LYS A 75 4.34 6.49 -15.55
N ALA A 76 4.78 5.33 -15.07
CA ALA A 76 3.99 4.10 -15.06
C ALA A 76 2.70 4.28 -14.27
N TYR A 77 2.77 4.85 -13.06
CA TYR A 77 1.58 5.16 -12.26
C TYR A 77 0.65 6.15 -12.96
N ASN A 78 1.19 7.20 -13.59
CA ASN A 78 0.37 8.17 -14.33
C ASN A 78 -0.36 7.53 -15.52
N GLU A 79 0.30 6.67 -16.31
CA GLU A 79 -0.34 5.92 -17.41
C GLU A 79 -1.41 4.94 -16.89
N ALA A 80 -1.15 4.25 -15.78
CA ALA A 80 -2.11 3.38 -15.12
C ALA A 80 -3.36 4.16 -14.70
N LEU A 81 -3.19 5.28 -14.01
CA LEU A 81 -4.29 6.13 -13.56
C LEU A 81 -5.10 6.69 -14.72
N LYS A 82 -4.46 7.19 -15.79
CA LYS A 82 -5.17 7.63 -16.99
C LYS A 82 -6.05 6.51 -17.55
N THR A 83 -5.51 5.30 -17.64
CA THR A 83 -6.24 4.12 -18.12
C THR A 83 -7.42 3.79 -17.21
N ILE A 84 -7.20 3.77 -15.89
CA ILE A 84 -8.23 3.46 -14.88
C ILE A 84 -9.36 4.50 -14.93
N LEU A 85 -9.02 5.79 -14.91
CA LEU A 85 -10.00 6.88 -14.81
C LEU A 85 -10.79 7.10 -16.11
N THR A 86 -10.25 6.69 -17.26
CA THR A 86 -10.96 6.75 -18.55
C THR A 86 -11.73 5.46 -18.86
N ASN A 87 -11.42 4.35 -18.19
CA ASN A 87 -12.15 3.10 -18.36
C ASN A 87 -13.57 3.17 -17.75
N PRO A 88 -14.62 2.73 -18.47
CA PRO A 88 -16.01 2.88 -18.01
C PRO A 88 -16.34 2.09 -16.73
N VAL A 89 -15.58 1.03 -16.43
CA VAL A 89 -15.76 0.17 -15.25
C VAL A 89 -14.81 0.58 -14.13
N LEU A 90 -13.50 0.64 -14.42
CA LEU A 90 -12.47 0.80 -13.39
C LEU A 90 -12.52 2.18 -12.71
N LYS A 91 -12.99 3.23 -13.39
CA LYS A 91 -13.15 4.57 -12.79
C LYS A 91 -14.10 4.61 -11.58
N ASN A 92 -14.97 3.59 -11.46
CA ASN A 92 -15.93 3.45 -10.37
C ASN A 92 -15.40 2.59 -9.21
N PHE A 93 -14.16 2.09 -9.28
CA PHE A 93 -13.54 1.35 -8.19
C PHE A 93 -13.21 2.31 -7.04
N ASN A 94 -13.21 1.78 -5.81
CA ASN A 94 -13.10 2.57 -4.60
C ASN A 94 -11.64 2.84 -4.23
N TYR A 95 -10.72 1.94 -4.60
CA TYR A 95 -9.33 2.02 -4.19
C TYR A 95 -8.34 1.74 -5.32
N LEU A 96 -7.17 2.36 -5.19
CA LEU A 96 -5.95 2.00 -5.91
C LEU A 96 -4.97 1.43 -4.89
N LEU A 97 -4.37 0.28 -5.17
CA LEU A 97 -3.27 -0.28 -4.40
C LEU A 97 -2.01 -0.23 -5.26
N THR A 98 -0.96 0.40 -4.78
CA THR A 98 0.35 0.37 -5.43
C THR A 98 1.19 -0.74 -4.84
N VAL A 99 1.83 -1.55 -5.68
CA VAL A 99 2.77 -2.59 -5.25
C VAL A 99 3.96 -2.64 -6.19
N GLU A 100 5.17 -2.39 -5.68
CA GLU A 100 6.39 -2.36 -6.51
C GLU A 100 7.00 -3.77 -6.66
N GLU A 101 7.74 -3.98 -7.76
CA GLU A 101 8.23 -5.29 -8.23
C GLU A 101 9.22 -6.01 -7.29
N ASP A 102 9.60 -5.36 -6.20
CA ASP A 102 10.50 -5.83 -5.17
C ASP A 102 9.87 -5.84 -3.75
N ASN A 103 8.57 -5.58 -3.63
CA ASN A 103 7.88 -5.63 -2.33
C ASN A 103 7.13 -6.94 -2.12
N CYS A 104 7.37 -7.55 -0.95
CA CYS A 104 6.74 -8.79 -0.47
C CYS A 104 5.71 -8.47 0.64
N PRO A 105 4.48 -8.10 0.30
CA PRO A 105 3.45 -7.83 1.29
C PRO A 105 2.98 -9.09 2.02
N PRO A 106 2.53 -8.97 3.29
CA PRO A 106 1.99 -10.10 4.03
C PRO A 106 0.62 -10.51 3.49
N THR A 107 0.26 -11.78 3.66
CA THR A 107 -1.00 -12.39 3.18
C THR A 107 -2.24 -11.58 3.55
N ASP A 108 -2.31 -11.08 4.78
CA ASP A 108 -3.45 -10.31 5.31
C ASP A 108 -3.26 -8.78 5.19
N GLY A 109 -2.19 -8.33 4.51
CA GLY A 109 -1.80 -6.93 4.48
C GLY A 109 -2.88 -6.01 3.90
N LEU A 110 -3.46 -6.39 2.77
CA LEU A 110 -4.51 -5.58 2.13
C LEU A 110 -5.76 -5.46 3.00
N LEU A 111 -6.14 -6.53 3.71
CA LEU A 111 -7.28 -6.49 4.64
C LEU A 111 -7.04 -5.47 5.74
N LYS A 112 -5.86 -5.47 6.37
CA LYS A 112 -5.47 -4.48 7.40
C LYS A 112 -5.47 -3.05 6.86
N LEU A 113 -4.99 -2.83 5.63
CA LEU A 113 -5.03 -1.51 5.00
C LEU A 113 -6.47 -1.00 4.82
N TYR A 114 -7.44 -1.87 4.49
CA TYR A 114 -8.86 -1.46 4.42
C TYR A 114 -9.43 -1.05 5.79
N GLU A 115 -8.98 -1.67 6.89
CA GLU A 115 -9.35 -1.27 8.24
C GLU A 115 -8.79 0.13 8.55
N SER A 116 -7.50 0.31 8.29
CA SER A 116 -6.77 1.53 8.64
C SER A 116 -7.21 2.73 7.80
N ILE A 117 -7.47 2.53 6.51
CA ILE A 117 -7.86 3.61 5.61
C ILE A 117 -9.22 4.23 5.98
N GLN A 118 -10.05 3.62 6.84
CA GLN A 118 -11.31 4.24 7.29
C GLN A 118 -11.11 5.64 7.89
N GLN A 119 -9.93 5.95 8.44
CA GLN A 119 -9.61 7.23 9.08
C GLN A 119 -8.71 8.15 8.24
N TYR A 120 -8.25 7.69 7.07
CA TYR A 120 -7.24 8.36 6.25
C TYR A 120 -7.62 8.30 4.76
N ASP A 121 -6.90 9.05 3.94
CA ASP A 121 -7.10 9.07 2.49
C ASP A 121 -6.14 8.12 1.77
N VAL A 122 -4.99 7.88 2.40
CA VAL A 122 -3.94 6.96 1.93
C VAL A 122 -3.35 6.22 3.14
N VAL A 123 -3.15 4.90 3.03
CA VAL A 123 -2.44 4.12 4.04
C VAL A 123 -1.44 3.17 3.41
N GLY A 124 -0.21 3.18 3.91
CA GLY A 124 0.89 2.32 3.46
C GLY A 124 1.26 1.24 4.46
N GLY A 125 1.76 0.10 3.97
CA GLY A 125 2.47 -0.86 4.79
C GLY A 125 3.88 -0.39 5.13
N LEU A 126 4.44 -0.89 6.24
CA LEU A 126 5.77 -0.55 6.70
C LEU A 126 6.83 -1.43 6.04
N TYR A 127 7.79 -0.80 5.38
CA TYR A 127 9.02 -1.41 4.85
C TYR A 127 10.20 -0.44 4.97
N TRP A 128 11.40 -0.95 4.78
CA TRP A 128 12.64 -0.19 4.91
C TRP A 128 13.32 -0.02 3.56
N ILE A 129 14.06 1.07 3.38
CA ILE A 129 15.02 1.21 2.28
C ILE A 129 16.02 0.05 2.36
N LYS A 130 16.40 -0.50 1.21
CA LYS A 130 17.38 -1.60 1.14
C LYS A 130 18.74 -1.13 1.66
N GLY A 131 19.42 -2.02 2.36
CA GLY A 131 20.77 -1.79 2.88
C GLY A 131 20.80 -1.64 4.40
N GLU A 132 21.98 -1.88 4.96
CA GLU A 132 22.20 -1.71 6.40
C GLU A 132 21.95 -0.25 6.79
N ALA A 133 21.28 -0.05 7.93
CA ALA A 133 20.80 1.26 8.38
C ALA A 133 19.81 1.97 7.43
N GLY A 134 19.12 1.21 6.57
CA GLY A 134 18.01 1.74 5.77
C GLY A 134 16.96 2.45 6.61
N ALA A 135 16.43 3.56 6.10
CA ALA A 135 15.37 4.29 6.77
C ALA A 135 13.99 3.62 6.53
N PRO A 136 13.05 3.71 7.48
CA PRO A 136 11.68 3.23 7.27
C PRO A 136 10.94 4.16 6.30
N MET A 137 10.08 3.60 5.45
CA MET A 137 9.32 4.31 4.41
C MET A 137 8.06 5.02 4.97
N ILE A 138 8.26 5.74 6.07
CA ILE A 138 7.28 6.61 6.75
C ILE A 138 7.95 7.97 6.98
N TRP A 139 7.43 9.02 6.37
CA TRP A 139 8.14 10.29 6.22
C TRP A 139 7.38 11.46 6.87
N GLY A 140 8.09 12.24 7.69
CA GLY A 140 7.67 13.54 8.23
C GLY A 140 6.60 13.50 9.31
N ASP A 141 6.70 14.37 10.32
CA ASP A 141 5.70 14.52 11.37
C ASP A 141 4.53 15.40 10.86
N PRO A 142 3.26 14.97 10.95
CA PRO A 142 2.10 15.79 10.63
C PRO A 142 2.00 17.12 11.40
N LYS A 143 2.68 17.24 12.55
CA LYS A 143 2.80 18.50 13.30
C LYS A 143 3.75 19.51 12.64
N GLU A 144 4.62 19.04 11.76
CA GLU A 144 5.55 19.83 10.96
C GLU A 144 5.29 19.54 9.47
N PRO A 145 4.26 20.15 8.86
CA PRO A 145 3.87 19.85 7.49
C PRO A 145 5.00 20.05 6.47
N TYR A 146 4.97 19.28 5.38
CA TYR A 146 5.94 19.34 4.28
C TYR A 146 7.39 18.99 4.67
N THR A 147 7.57 18.36 5.84
CA THR A 147 8.83 17.73 6.23
C THR A 147 8.84 16.26 5.84
N TYR A 148 10.01 15.70 5.55
CA TYR A 148 10.16 14.32 5.08
C TYR A 148 11.39 13.64 5.70
N GLN A 149 11.70 13.92 6.97
CA GLN A 149 12.64 13.07 7.71
C GLN A 149 11.95 11.72 8.03
N PRO A 150 12.68 10.59 8.03
CA PRO A 150 12.10 9.32 8.40
C PRO A 150 11.57 9.36 9.84
N GLN A 151 10.38 8.82 10.07
CA GLN A 151 9.86 8.65 11.43
C GLN A 151 10.30 7.30 12.01
N PRO A 152 10.65 7.23 13.32
CA PRO A 152 10.74 5.95 14.00
C PRO A 152 9.36 5.27 14.03
N PRO A 153 9.22 4.01 13.56
CA PRO A 153 7.93 3.34 13.55
C PRO A 153 7.47 3.00 14.97
N GLN A 154 6.25 3.36 15.30
CA GLN A 154 5.55 2.90 16.50
C GLN A 154 5.07 1.47 16.26
N MET A 155 5.29 0.58 17.24
CA MET A 155 4.91 -0.82 17.09
C MET A 155 3.40 -1.01 17.02
N ASP A 156 2.94 -1.82 16.06
CA ASP A 156 1.57 -2.29 15.90
C ASP A 156 0.49 -1.18 15.94
N ALA A 157 0.79 -0.05 15.30
CA ALA A 157 0.01 1.17 15.31
C ALA A 157 -0.33 1.66 13.90
N ILE A 158 -1.31 2.56 13.81
CA ILE A 158 -1.58 3.35 12.61
C ILE A 158 -0.98 4.74 12.86
N GLN A 159 0.18 5.00 12.26
CA GLN A 159 0.98 6.19 12.53
C GLN A 159 0.85 7.19 11.40
N GLN A 160 0.28 8.37 11.70
CA GLN A 160 0.12 9.43 10.72
C GLN A 160 1.47 10.01 10.28
N CYS A 161 1.58 10.39 9.01
CA CYS A 161 2.80 10.91 8.40
C CYS A 161 2.51 11.94 7.31
N ASN A 162 3.56 12.62 6.84
CA ASN A 162 3.48 13.54 5.70
C ASN A 162 3.63 12.82 4.36
N GLY A 163 4.30 11.67 4.32
CA GLY A 163 4.47 10.87 3.11
C GLY A 163 4.80 9.41 3.40
N LEU A 164 4.63 8.58 2.38
CA LEU A 164 4.85 7.13 2.43
C LEU A 164 5.67 6.69 1.22
N GLY A 165 6.33 5.54 1.34
CA GLY A 165 6.72 4.79 0.15
C GLY A 165 5.50 4.21 -0.58
N MET A 166 5.66 3.85 -1.85
CA MET A 166 4.57 3.31 -2.69
C MET A 166 4.66 1.79 -2.93
N GLY A 167 5.54 1.10 -2.21
CA GLY A 167 5.77 -0.33 -2.35
C GLY A 167 4.60 -1.24 -1.94
N PHE A 168 3.71 -0.76 -1.07
CA PHE A 168 2.45 -1.43 -0.74
C PHE A 168 1.48 -0.42 -0.08
N THR A 169 0.85 0.42 -0.91
CA THR A 169 0.12 1.60 -0.43
C THR A 169 -1.26 1.71 -1.05
N LEU A 170 -2.28 1.81 -0.19
CA LEU A 170 -3.68 1.86 -0.54
C LEU A 170 -4.15 3.32 -0.55
N PHE A 171 -4.74 3.76 -1.66
CA PHE A 171 -5.30 5.09 -1.87
C PHE A 171 -6.80 4.98 -2.05
N ARG A 172 -7.55 5.94 -1.52
CA ARG A 172 -8.93 6.18 -1.98
C ARG A 172 -8.89 6.68 -3.42
N MET A 173 -9.62 6.04 -4.33
CA MET A 173 -9.57 6.38 -5.76
C MET A 173 -9.94 7.83 -6.06
N ASP A 174 -10.83 8.42 -5.26
CA ASP A 174 -11.32 9.79 -5.48
C ASP A 174 -10.25 10.87 -5.28
N ILE A 175 -9.13 10.59 -4.59
CA ILE A 175 -8.01 11.53 -4.49
C ILE A 175 -7.47 11.92 -5.87
N PHE A 176 -7.42 10.98 -6.81
CA PHE A 176 -6.92 11.17 -8.16
C PHE A 176 -7.93 11.90 -9.07
N LYS A 177 -9.17 12.06 -8.62
CA LYS A 177 -10.24 12.79 -9.32
C LYS A 177 -10.35 14.24 -8.83
N ASN A 178 -9.59 14.63 -7.80
CA ASN A 178 -9.63 15.98 -7.27
C ASN A 178 -9.09 16.98 -8.32
N PRO A 179 -9.83 18.06 -8.64
CA PRO A 179 -9.41 19.06 -9.63
C PRO A 179 -8.16 19.86 -9.25
N GLY A 180 -7.69 19.75 -8.01
CA GLY A 180 -6.41 20.30 -7.55
C GLY A 180 -5.17 19.53 -8.06
N PHE A 181 -5.36 18.35 -8.65
CA PHE A 181 -4.33 17.63 -9.40
C PHE A 181 -4.49 17.85 -10.90
N GLU A 182 -3.36 17.91 -11.60
CA GLU A 182 -3.34 17.89 -13.06
C GLU A 182 -3.51 16.45 -13.56
N PHE A 183 -4.48 16.24 -14.47
CA PHE A 183 -4.79 14.92 -14.98
C PHE A 183 -3.63 14.36 -15.82
N GLY A 184 -3.14 13.18 -15.44
CA GLY A 184 -1.99 12.54 -16.08
C GLY A 184 -0.66 12.85 -15.40
N ASP A 185 -0.66 13.62 -14.31
CA ASP A 185 0.55 14.23 -13.78
C ASP A 185 0.64 14.23 -12.25
N TRP A 186 0.14 13.15 -11.64
CA TRP A 186 0.08 12.96 -10.18
C TRP A 186 1.45 12.66 -9.56
N PHE A 187 2.28 11.89 -10.27
CA PHE A 187 3.58 11.41 -9.78
C PHE A 187 4.72 11.93 -10.65
N LYS A 188 5.76 12.50 -10.03
CA LYS A 188 6.94 13.02 -10.73
C LYS A 188 8.21 12.87 -9.91
N THR A 189 9.24 12.34 -10.52
CA THR A 189 10.60 12.45 -9.98
C THR A 189 11.17 13.82 -10.38
N VAL A 190 11.43 14.68 -9.40
CA VAL A 190 12.00 16.01 -9.62
C VAL A 190 13.41 16.03 -9.02
N GLY A 191 14.41 16.33 -9.86
CA GLY A 191 15.79 16.47 -9.43
C GLY A 191 16.37 17.79 -9.91
N GLU A 192 16.52 18.75 -9.00
CA GLU A 192 17.43 19.88 -9.18
C GLU A 192 18.57 19.80 -8.15
N LYS A 193 19.66 20.53 -8.38
CA LYS A 193 20.87 20.52 -7.51
C LYS A 193 20.58 20.79 -6.02
N THR A 194 19.41 21.32 -5.68
CA THR A 194 19.01 21.74 -4.33
C THR A 194 17.79 21.00 -3.78
N GLN A 195 17.01 20.30 -4.61
CA GLN A 195 15.84 19.51 -4.19
C GLN A 195 15.72 18.25 -5.04
N PHE A 196 16.00 17.10 -4.43
CA PHE A 196 15.72 15.79 -4.99
C PHE A 196 14.47 15.24 -4.30
N MET A 197 13.40 15.07 -5.06
CA MET A 197 12.13 14.54 -4.57
C MET A 197 11.67 13.42 -5.52
N THR A 198 11.50 12.24 -4.94
CA THR A 198 11.00 11.06 -5.64
C THR A 198 9.51 11.19 -5.94
N GLN A 199 9.03 10.36 -6.85
CA GLN A 199 7.66 10.37 -7.39
C GLN A 199 6.58 10.31 -6.31
N ASP A 200 6.84 9.56 -5.24
CA ASP A 200 5.98 9.40 -4.08
C ASP A 200 5.86 10.70 -3.28
N LEU A 201 6.98 11.29 -2.84
CA LEU A 201 7.00 12.51 -2.05
C LEU A 201 6.45 13.71 -2.82
N TYR A 202 6.62 13.74 -4.15
CA TYR A 202 5.97 14.74 -5.00
C TYR A 202 4.44 14.70 -4.86
N PHE A 203 3.87 13.51 -4.97
CA PHE A 203 2.43 13.32 -4.80
C PHE A 203 1.98 13.71 -3.39
N PHE A 204 2.68 13.21 -2.36
CA PHE A 204 2.29 13.44 -0.96
C PHE A 204 2.35 14.92 -0.57
N LYS A 205 3.35 15.66 -1.06
CA LYS A 205 3.40 17.12 -0.89
C LYS A 205 2.14 17.79 -1.44
N LYS A 206 1.79 17.47 -2.69
CA LYS A 206 0.61 18.07 -3.34
C LYS A 206 -0.69 17.66 -2.66
N ALA A 207 -0.80 16.38 -2.28
CA ALA A 207 -1.95 15.87 -1.56
C ALA A 207 -2.10 16.55 -0.18
N GLN A 208 -1.00 16.82 0.53
CA GLN A 208 -1.02 17.54 1.79
C GLN A 208 -1.50 18.99 1.62
N GLU A 209 -1.07 19.69 0.57
CA GLU A 209 -1.57 21.04 0.21
C GLU A 209 -3.09 21.05 -0.01
N LEU A 210 -3.65 19.94 -0.47
CA LEU A 210 -5.09 19.75 -0.70
C LEU A 210 -5.84 19.23 0.54
N GLY A 211 -5.16 19.06 1.67
CA GLY A 211 -5.76 18.70 2.96
C GLY A 211 -5.96 17.20 3.19
N TYR A 212 -5.38 16.34 2.35
CA TYR A 212 -5.45 14.90 2.52
C TYR A 212 -4.55 14.40 3.67
N LYS A 213 -4.95 13.28 4.27
CA LYS A 213 -4.27 12.66 5.42
C LYS A 213 -3.75 11.27 5.09
N PHE A 214 -2.55 10.98 5.58
CA PHE A 214 -1.85 9.73 5.28
C PHE A 214 -1.36 9.06 6.57
N ALA A 215 -1.29 7.73 6.56
CA ALA A 215 -0.71 6.98 7.67
C ALA A 215 0.02 5.72 7.22
N CYS A 216 1.00 5.30 8.00
CA CYS A 216 1.60 3.97 7.88
C CYS A 216 0.91 3.03 8.87
N ASP A 217 0.45 1.88 8.41
CA ASP A 217 -0.02 0.80 9.27
C ASP A 217 1.15 -0.13 9.60
N THR A 218 1.77 0.06 10.77
CA THR A 218 2.97 -0.67 11.17
C THR A 218 2.70 -2.13 11.55
N ARG A 219 1.42 -2.54 11.57
CA ARG A 219 0.98 -3.95 11.65
C ARG A 219 1.14 -4.69 10.32
N VAL A 220 1.30 -3.96 9.21
CA VAL A 220 1.51 -4.48 7.86
C VAL A 220 3.00 -4.41 7.52
N LYS A 221 3.74 -5.47 7.85
CA LYS A 221 5.19 -5.56 7.62
C LYS A 221 5.46 -6.11 6.23
N VAL A 222 5.96 -5.25 5.34
CA VAL A 222 6.21 -5.56 3.93
C VAL A 222 7.71 -5.78 3.77
N GLY A 223 8.09 -6.91 3.18
CA GLY A 223 9.50 -7.18 2.89
C GLY A 223 9.96 -6.39 1.67
N HIS A 224 11.21 -5.89 1.68
CA HIS A 224 11.81 -5.22 0.54
C HIS A 224 12.94 -6.08 -0.04
N TYR A 225 12.64 -6.81 -1.12
CA TYR A 225 13.52 -7.80 -1.71
C TYR A 225 14.66 -7.15 -2.50
N ASN A 226 15.89 -7.49 -2.16
CA ASN A 226 17.05 -7.13 -2.93
C ASN A 226 17.43 -8.26 -3.89
N GLN A 227 17.31 -8.01 -5.19
CA GLN A 227 17.61 -9.01 -6.21
C GLN A 227 19.11 -9.34 -6.31
N ALA A 228 19.99 -8.41 -5.93
CA ALA A 228 21.43 -8.58 -6.07
C ALA A 228 22.01 -9.64 -5.13
N ASP A 229 21.52 -9.69 -3.88
CA ASP A 229 22.00 -10.60 -2.83
C ASP A 229 20.94 -11.59 -2.34
N GLY A 230 19.69 -11.43 -2.77
CA GLY A 230 18.57 -12.30 -2.39
C GLY A 230 18.01 -12.04 -0.98
N LEU A 231 18.43 -10.96 -0.32
CA LEU A 231 17.96 -10.58 1.02
C LEU A 231 16.59 -9.91 0.96
N ILE A 232 15.82 -10.03 2.04
CA ILE A 232 14.58 -9.28 2.27
C ILE A 232 14.83 -8.39 3.47
N TRP A 233 14.77 -7.08 3.26
CA TRP A 233 14.85 -6.05 4.31
C TRP A 233 13.50 -5.80 4.96
#